data_AF-W0ECM4-F1
#
_entry.id   AF-W0ECM4-F1
#
_cell.length_a   1.000
_cell.length_b   1.000
_cell.length_c   1.000
_cell.angle_alpha   90.00
_cell.angle_beta   90.00
_cell.angle_gamma   90.00
#
_symmetry.space_group_name_H-M   'P 1'
#
loop_
_entity.id
_entity.type
_entity.pdbx_description
1 polymer ?
#
loop_
_entity_poly.entity_id
_entity_poly.type
_entity_poly.pdbx_seq_one_letter_code
_entity_poly.pdbx_strand_id
1 'polypeptide(L)' 'MAKRSDIPQFGLLSGVRVVHCTASIAGPLAASLFAEAGADVIMLENAKTPCM' A
#
# COMPACT_ATOMS: atom_id res chain seq x y z
N MET A 1 6.12 -4.86 -10.29
CA MET A 1 6.11 -3.76 -9.28
C MET A 1 6.54 -2.49 -9.98
N ALA A 2 5.85 -1.37 -9.72
CA ALA A 2 6.31 -0.05 -10.14
C ALA A 2 7.69 0.22 -9.52
N LYS A 3 8.61 0.82 -10.28
CA LYS A 3 9.86 1.30 -9.69
C LYS A 3 9.55 2.60 -8.94
N ARG A 4 10.36 2.93 -7.93
CA ARG A 4 10.18 4.18 -7.18
C ARG A 4 10.21 5.43 -8.06
N SER A 5 10.95 5.38 -9.17
CA SER A 5 10.98 6.43 -10.20
C SER A 5 9.65 6.66 -10.89
N ASP A 6 8.78 5.64 -10.89
CA ASP A 6 7.52 5.62 -11.63
C ASP A 6 6.36 6.12 -10.76
N ILE A 7 6.58 6.27 -9.45
CA ILE A 7 5.57 6.71 -8.48
C ILE A 7 5.64 8.24 -8.33
N PRO A 8 4.55 8.97 -8.61
CA PRO A 8 4.54 10.42 -8.45
C PRO A 8 4.81 10.79 -6.98
N GLN A 9 5.61 11.83 -6.76
CA GLN A 9 5.89 12.34 -5.42
C GLN A 9 4.82 13.39 -5.05
N PHE A 10 3.98 13.08 -4.08
CA PHE A 10 2.93 13.97 -3.59
C PHE A 10 2.54 13.62 -2.14
N GLY A 11 1.81 14.52 -1.48
CA GLY A 11 1.24 14.27 -0.15
C GLY A 11 2.25 14.37 1.01
N LEU A 12 1.74 14.31 2.24
CA LEU A 12 2.53 14.42 3.48
C LEU A 12 3.41 13.19 3.74
N LEU A 13 3.02 12.03 3.20
CA LEU A 13 3.74 10.77 3.37
C LEU A 13 4.57 10.40 2.14
N SER A 14 4.84 11.37 1.26
CA SER A 14 5.73 11.18 0.12
C SER A 14 7.06 10.57 0.54
N GLY A 15 7.44 9.46 -0.10
CA GLY A 15 8.68 8.74 0.18
C GLY A 15 8.64 7.77 1.37
N VAL A 16 7.52 7.69 2.09
CA VAL A 16 7.27 6.66 3.11
C VAL A 16 6.83 5.37 2.42
N ARG A 17 7.33 4.22 2.91
CA ARG A 17 6.90 2.89 2.45
C ARG A 17 6.10 2.19 3.52
N VAL A 18 4.93 1.69 3.15
CA VAL A 18 4.02 0.95 4.04
C VAL A 18 3.78 -0.43 3.45
N VAL A 19 3.92 -1.46 4.28
CA VAL A 19 3.62 -2.84 3.89
C VAL A 19 2.50 -3.35 4.78
N HIS A 20 1.47 -3.95 4.19
CA HIS A 20 0.38 -4.56 4.95
C HIS A 20 0.06 -5.97 4.40
N CYS A 21 -0.27 -6.89 5.32
CA CYS A 21 -0.60 -8.30 5.04
C CYS A 21 -2.01 -8.65 5.55
N THR A 22 -2.89 -7.65 5.59
CA THR A 22 -4.22 -7.75 6.20
C THR A 22 -5.28 -8.11 5.16
N ALA A 23 -6.28 -8.88 5.55
CA ALA A 23 -7.43 -9.20 4.70
C ALA A 23 -8.67 -8.35 5.04
N SER A 24 -9.70 -8.47 4.20
CA SER A 24 -11.02 -7.83 4.38
C SER A 24 -10.95 -6.30 4.39
N ILE A 25 -11.70 -5.61 5.27
CA ILE A 25 -11.95 -4.17 5.15
C ILE A 25 -10.95 -3.33 5.95
N ALA A 26 -10.76 -3.63 7.24
CA ALA A 26 -10.08 -2.70 8.15
C ALA A 26 -8.63 -2.41 7.74
N GLY A 27 -7.90 -3.44 7.33
CA GLY A 27 -6.49 -3.30 6.97
C GLY A 27 -6.27 -2.64 5.61
N PRO A 28 -6.90 -3.11 4.52
CA PRO A 28 -6.85 -2.42 3.24
C PRO A 28 -7.38 -0.99 3.29
N LEU A 29 -8.39 -0.69 4.10
CA LEU A 29 -8.84 0.69 4.30
C LEU A 29 -7.77 1.58 4.94
N ALA A 30 -7.13 1.09 6.01
CA ALA A 30 -6.02 1.83 6.63
C ALA A 30 -4.86 2.03 5.65
N ALA A 31 -4.54 1.01 4.86
CA ALA A 31 -3.51 1.07 3.82
C ALA A 31 -3.85 2.10 2.72
N SER A 32 -5.12 2.17 2.29
CA SER A 32 -5.58 3.16 1.32
C SER A 32 -5.42 4.59 1.82
N LEU A 33 -5.71 4.86 3.11
CA LEU A 33 -5.49 6.19 3.69
C LEU A 33 -4.01 6.62 3.65
N PHE A 34 -3.08 5.67 3.85
CA PHE A 34 -1.66 5.96 3.68
C PHE A 34 -1.30 6.26 2.23
N ALA A 35 -1.86 5.54 1.26
CA ALA A 35 -1.65 5.78 -0.17
C ALA A 35 -2.21 7.14 -0.61
N GLU A 36 -3.40 7.51 -0.15
CA GLU A 36 -4.02 8.82 -0.40
C GLU A 36 -3.16 9.97 0.15
N ALA A 37 -2.50 9.76 1.28
CA ALA A 37 -1.54 10.70 1.85
C ALA A 37 -0.17 10.70 1.14
N GLY A 38 0.02 9.90 0.09
CA GLY A 38 1.22 9.90 -0.75
C GLY A 38 2.26 8.81 -0.44
N ALA A 39 1.93 7.84 0.41
CA ALA A 39 2.84 6.74 0.72
C ALA A 39 2.90 5.70 -0.41
N ASP A 40 4.04 5.04 -0.54
CA ASP A 40 4.21 3.85 -1.38
C ASP A 40 3.75 2.62 -0.58
N VAL A 41 2.56 2.13 -0.92
CA VAL A 41 1.86 1.07 -0.18
C VAL A 41 1.96 -0.26 -0.94
N ILE A 42 2.47 -1.27 -0.26
CA ILE A 42 2.62 -2.64 -0.78
C ILE A 42 1.67 -3.56 -0.03
N MET A 43 0.77 -4.17 -0.79
CA MET A 43 -0.11 -5.23 -0.29
C MET A 43 0.57 -6.58 -0.49
N LEU A 44 0.81 -7.28 0.62
CA LEU A 44 1.31 -8.65 0.60
C LEU A 44 0.15 -9.61 0.81
N GLU A 45 -0.01 -10.53 -0.13
CA GLU A 45 -1.03 -11.55 -0.08
C GLU A 45 -0.41 -12.94 0.02
N ASN A 46 -1.21 -13.91 0.51
CA ASN A 46 -0.83 -15.30 0.49
C ASN A 46 -0.78 -15.80 -0.98
N ALA A 47 0.35 -16.37 -1.39
CA ALA A 47 0.55 -16.85 -2.76
C ALA A 47 -0.43 -17.96 -3.21
N LYS A 48 -0.99 -18.74 -2.29
CA LYS A 48 -1.92 -19.84 -2.56
C LYS A 48 -3.38 -19.42 -2.41
N THR A 49 -3.66 -18.44 -1.56
CA THR A 49 -5.01 -17.97 -1.24
C THR A 49 -5.02 -16.44 -1.12
N PRO A 50 -4.87 -15.71 -2.23
CA PRO A 50 -4.99 -14.25 -2.23
C PRO A 50 -6.42 -13.87 -1.86
N CYS A 51 -6.57 -12.83 -1.02
CA CYS A 51 -7.83 -12.32 -0.48
C CYS A 51 -8.99 -13.35 -0.43
N MET A 52 -8.83 -14.37 0.42
CA MET A 52 -9.96 -15.14 1.00
C MET A 52 -10.33 -14.53 2.35
#